data_AF-A0A1Q7LYE4-F1
#
_entry.id   AF-A0A1Q7LYE4-F1
#
_cell.length_a   1.000
_cell.length_b   1.000
_cell.length_c   1.000
_cell.angle_alpha   90.00
_cell.angle_beta   90.00
_cell.angle_gamma   90.00
#
_symmetry.space_group_name_H-M   'P 1'
#
loop_
_entity.id
_entity.type
_entity.pdbx_description
1 polymer ?
#
loop_
_entity_poly.entity_id
_entity_poly.type
_entity_poly.pdbx_seq_one_letter_code
_entity_poly.pdbx_strand_id
1 'polypeptide(L)'
;MGPRVDGYRNDLRGLKDWEPYLRKHSGLPGPRANLELVAAVAEEADADRLWRLSASHDEFLALCGTAGLGRIALIEPDAVIKWLHELASDPRWRVREGVAMALQRLGSEDMPGLLSLIKGWAREGPYVQRAAVAGVCEPAILKRNEDAVAVLVILDGITKSVALASAADRRDEGFEALRKALGYGWSIAAAAAPRNAKPYLEKWLRSTDRDVAWIMRSNMRKARMDGLREQLVSSLRQRPAERLS
;
A
#
# COMPACT_ATOMS: atom_id res chain seq x y z
N MET A 1 4.15 -5.38 19.93
CA MET A 1 2.70 -5.41 19.64
C MET A 1 1.97 -4.73 20.79
N GLY A 2 0.75 -4.24 20.57
CA GLY A 2 -0.04 -3.59 21.62
C GLY A 2 -0.80 -4.62 22.49
N PRO A 3 -1.19 -4.27 23.73
CA PRO A 3 -1.78 -5.19 24.70
C PRO A 3 -3.07 -5.88 24.22
N ARG A 4 -3.82 -5.26 23.31
CA ARG A 4 -5.04 -5.87 22.75
C ARG A 4 -4.74 -6.99 21.74
N VAL A 5 -3.68 -6.86 20.95
CA VAL A 5 -3.24 -7.90 20.02
C VAL A 5 -2.89 -9.16 20.81
N ASP A 6 -2.13 -9.02 21.90
CA ASP A 6 -1.75 -10.16 22.75
C ASP A 6 -2.95 -10.82 23.41
N GLY A 7 -3.97 -10.04 23.81
CA GLY A 7 -5.26 -10.56 24.26
C GLY A 7 -5.94 -11.42 23.20
N TYR A 8 -6.07 -10.91 21.96
CA TYR A 8 -6.64 -11.68 20.85
C TYR A 8 -5.85 -12.95 20.56
N ARG A 9 -4.52 -12.90 20.58
CA ARG A 9 -3.67 -14.09 20.36
C ARG A 9 -3.94 -15.16 21.41
N ASN A 10 -4.03 -14.78 22.68
CA ASN A 10 -4.33 -15.70 23.77
C ASN A 10 -5.73 -16.33 23.62
N ASP A 11 -6.74 -15.53 23.27
CA ASP A 11 -8.09 -16.05 23.03
C ASP A 11 -8.08 -17.06 21.87
N LEU A 12 -7.45 -16.73 20.74
CA LEU A 12 -7.39 -17.58 19.55
C LEU A 12 -6.73 -18.93 19.81
N ARG A 13 -5.65 -18.99 20.60
CA ARG A 13 -4.99 -20.25 20.99
C ARG A 13 -5.90 -21.20 21.76
N GLY A 14 -6.85 -20.66 22.52
CA GLY A 14 -7.83 -21.45 23.29
C GLY A 14 -9.00 -21.99 22.46
N LEU A 15 -9.15 -21.54 21.20
CA LEU A 15 -10.29 -21.86 20.36
C LEU A 15 -9.97 -22.97 19.36
N LYS A 16 -10.88 -23.95 19.27
CA LYS A 16 -10.85 -24.96 18.20
C LYS A 16 -11.34 -24.39 16.86
N ASP A 17 -12.43 -23.63 16.89
CA ASP A 17 -13.00 -22.93 15.74
C ASP A 17 -12.91 -21.42 15.97
N TRP A 18 -12.27 -20.72 15.04
CA TRP A 18 -12.00 -19.29 15.12
C TRP A 18 -13.11 -18.46 14.47
N GLU A 19 -13.84 -18.99 13.49
CA GLU A 19 -14.72 -18.17 12.66
C GLU A 19 -15.81 -17.43 13.46
N PRO A 20 -16.53 -18.07 14.41
CA PRO A 20 -17.55 -17.37 15.21
C PRO A 20 -16.94 -16.21 16.01
N TYR A 21 -15.75 -16.41 16.57
CA TYR A 21 -15.03 -15.38 17.32
C TYR A 21 -14.59 -14.24 16.39
N LEU A 22 -13.97 -14.56 15.26
CA LEU A 22 -13.50 -13.56 14.29
C LEU A 22 -14.66 -12.70 13.77
N ARG A 23 -15.80 -13.30 13.43
CA ARG A 23 -17.00 -12.58 12.98
C ARG A 23 -17.53 -11.65 14.07
N LYS A 24 -17.66 -12.15 15.30
CA LYS A 24 -18.15 -11.38 16.45
C LYS A 24 -17.26 -10.18 16.77
N HIS A 25 -15.94 -10.32 16.62
CA HIS A 25 -14.96 -9.29 16.98
C HIS A 25 -14.43 -8.51 15.76
N SER A 26 -15.03 -8.69 14.59
CA SER A 26 -14.60 -8.11 13.31
C SER A 26 -14.73 -6.59 13.25
N GLY A 27 -15.69 -6.02 13.97
CA GLY A 27 -16.13 -4.64 13.79
C GLY A 27 -17.04 -4.44 12.57
N LEU A 28 -17.54 -5.53 11.95
CA LEU A 28 -18.45 -5.49 10.80
C LEU A 28 -19.87 -5.98 11.14
N PRO A 29 -20.94 -5.43 10.50
CA PRO A 29 -20.91 -4.34 9.53
C PRO A 29 -20.68 -2.98 10.23
N GLY A 30 -19.56 -2.33 9.91
CA GLY A 30 -19.12 -1.09 10.52
C GLY A 30 -18.04 -0.41 9.68
N PRO A 31 -17.73 0.86 9.94
CA PRO A 31 -16.83 1.64 9.09
C PRO A 31 -15.37 1.16 9.15
N ARG A 32 -14.98 0.41 10.19
CA ARG A 32 -13.60 -0.03 10.42
C ARG A 32 -13.55 -1.49 10.83
N ALA A 33 -12.74 -2.27 10.12
CA ALA A 33 -12.40 -3.62 10.54
C ALA A 33 -11.42 -3.56 11.74
N ASN A 34 -11.44 -4.61 12.56
CA ASN A 34 -10.55 -4.75 13.70
C ASN A 34 -9.14 -5.20 13.25
N LEU A 35 -8.27 -4.24 12.96
CA LEU A 35 -6.90 -4.52 12.50
C LEU A 35 -6.01 -5.17 13.57
N GLU A 36 -6.31 -4.95 14.85
CA GLU A 36 -5.59 -5.62 15.96
C GLU A 36 -5.87 -7.13 15.93
N LEU A 37 -7.11 -7.53 15.62
CA LEU A 37 -7.49 -8.92 15.44
C LEU A 37 -6.92 -9.53 14.15
N VAL A 38 -6.90 -8.77 13.04
CA VAL A 38 -6.23 -9.22 11.79
C VAL A 38 -4.76 -9.54 12.05
N ALA A 39 -4.06 -8.66 12.78
CA ALA A 39 -2.67 -8.90 13.18
C ALA A 39 -2.53 -10.15 14.06
N ALA A 40 -3.41 -10.34 15.04
CA ALA A 40 -3.39 -11.54 15.88
C ALA A 40 -3.59 -12.83 15.06
N VAL A 41 -4.50 -12.83 14.07
CA VAL A 41 -4.70 -13.99 13.19
C VAL A 41 -3.45 -14.28 12.36
N ALA A 42 -2.81 -13.26 11.79
CA ALA A 42 -1.60 -13.43 10.99
C ALA A 42 -0.45 -14.09 11.76
N GLU A 43 -0.35 -13.81 13.06
CA GLU A 43 0.68 -14.38 13.94
C GLU A 43 0.36 -15.79 14.43
N GLU A 44 -0.92 -16.12 14.67
CA GLU A 44 -1.31 -17.36 15.34
C GLU A 44 -1.81 -18.47 14.40
N ALA A 45 -2.39 -18.13 13.24
CA ALA A 45 -2.96 -19.13 12.35
C ALA A 45 -1.86 -19.99 11.70
N ASP A 46 -2.11 -21.27 11.46
CA ASP A 46 -1.26 -22.08 10.58
C ASP A 46 -1.48 -21.72 9.09
N ALA A 47 -0.61 -22.24 8.22
CA ALA A 47 -0.67 -21.98 6.79
C ALA A 47 -2.03 -22.41 6.19
N ASP A 48 -2.50 -23.61 6.51
CA ASP A 48 -3.77 -24.15 6.02
C ASP A 48 -4.96 -23.27 6.39
N ARG A 49 -4.99 -22.74 7.63
CA ARG A 49 -6.01 -21.83 8.09
C ARG A 49 -5.93 -20.50 7.37
N LEU A 50 -4.75 -19.94 7.15
CA LEU A 50 -4.59 -18.69 6.40
C LEU A 50 -5.07 -18.84 4.96
N TRP A 51 -4.73 -19.95 4.29
CA TRP A 51 -5.23 -20.29 2.96
C TRP A 51 -6.77 -20.39 2.93
N ARG A 52 -7.37 -21.20 3.82
CA ARG A 52 -8.84 -21.32 3.91
C ARG A 52 -9.53 -19.98 4.18
N LEU A 53 -9.01 -19.20 5.12
CA LEU A 53 -9.57 -17.89 5.46
C LEU A 53 -9.48 -16.93 4.27
N SER A 54 -8.34 -16.89 3.55
CA SER A 54 -8.14 -16.00 2.41
C SER A 54 -9.12 -16.25 1.25
N ALA A 55 -9.57 -17.50 1.10
CA ALA A 55 -10.55 -17.91 0.10
C ALA A 55 -12.01 -17.74 0.55
N SER A 56 -12.24 -17.24 1.77
CA SER A 56 -13.60 -17.10 2.32
C SER A 56 -14.43 -16.08 1.55
N HIS A 57 -15.73 -16.34 1.44
CA HIS A 57 -16.71 -15.35 0.98
C HIS A 57 -16.96 -14.25 2.02
N ASP A 58 -16.69 -14.52 3.30
CA ASP A 58 -16.77 -13.51 4.35
C ASP A 58 -15.61 -12.52 4.23
N GLU A 59 -15.93 -11.23 4.13
CA GLU A 59 -14.94 -10.17 3.89
C GLU A 59 -13.90 -10.06 5.01
N PHE A 60 -14.29 -10.23 6.28
CA PHE A 60 -13.34 -10.10 7.39
C PHE A 60 -12.43 -11.33 7.49
N LEU A 61 -12.97 -12.53 7.28
CA LEU A 61 -12.16 -13.75 7.23
C LEU A 61 -11.17 -13.71 6.05
N ALA A 62 -11.63 -13.30 4.88
CA ALA A 62 -10.80 -13.11 3.69
C ALA A 62 -9.67 -12.11 3.95
N LEU A 63 -9.97 -10.97 4.57
CA LEU A 63 -8.95 -10.00 5.03
C LEU A 63 -7.93 -10.65 5.98
N CYS A 64 -8.39 -11.38 7.00
CA CYS A 64 -7.50 -12.02 7.97
C CYS A 64 -6.54 -13.03 7.31
N GLY A 65 -7.08 -13.93 6.48
CA GLY A 65 -6.27 -14.90 5.77
C GLY A 65 -5.28 -14.24 4.82
N THR A 66 -5.76 -13.31 3.99
CA THR A 66 -4.93 -12.61 2.99
C THR A 66 -3.78 -11.86 3.63
N ALA A 67 -4.03 -11.10 4.70
CA ALA A 67 -2.97 -10.38 5.42
C ALA A 67 -1.93 -11.32 6.02
N GLY A 68 -2.37 -12.45 6.60
CA GLY A 68 -1.47 -13.44 7.19
C GLY A 68 -0.64 -14.22 6.18
N LEU A 69 -1.09 -14.37 4.94
CA LEU A 69 -0.31 -15.03 3.88
C LEU A 69 1.04 -14.36 3.63
N GLY A 70 1.23 -13.07 3.98
CA GLY A 70 2.54 -12.42 3.92
C GLY A 70 3.62 -13.14 4.73
N ARG A 71 3.26 -13.84 5.81
CA ARG A 71 4.20 -14.69 6.57
C ARG A 71 4.52 -15.99 5.84
N ILE A 72 3.55 -16.57 5.13
CA ILE A 72 3.71 -17.81 4.37
C ILE A 72 4.53 -17.57 3.10
N ALA A 73 4.47 -16.37 2.51
CA ALA A 73 5.23 -15.99 1.33
C ALA A 73 6.76 -16.15 1.50
N LEU A 74 7.28 -16.17 2.72
CA LEU A 74 8.70 -16.40 3.00
C LEU A 74 9.13 -17.87 2.86
N ILE A 75 8.15 -18.78 2.89
CA ILE A 75 8.36 -20.24 2.80
C ILE A 75 7.91 -20.74 1.43
N GLU A 76 6.76 -20.27 0.96
CA GLU A 76 6.11 -20.69 -0.29
C GLU A 76 5.81 -19.47 -1.18
N PRO A 77 6.84 -18.75 -1.66
CA PRO A 77 6.65 -17.47 -2.34
C PRO A 77 5.78 -17.58 -3.60
N ASP A 78 6.02 -18.57 -4.46
CA ASP A 78 5.36 -18.64 -5.77
C ASP A 78 3.84 -18.80 -5.66
N ALA A 79 3.38 -19.72 -4.80
CA ALA A 79 1.96 -19.97 -4.59
C ALA A 79 1.27 -18.76 -3.96
N VAL A 80 1.87 -18.21 -2.91
CA VAL A 80 1.31 -17.05 -2.20
C VAL A 80 1.28 -15.82 -3.09
N ILE A 81 2.38 -15.49 -3.79
CA ILE A 81 2.46 -14.31 -4.66
C ILE A 81 1.42 -14.41 -5.77
N LYS A 82 1.24 -15.58 -6.39
CA LYS A 82 0.20 -15.79 -7.40
C LYS A 82 -1.19 -15.50 -6.83
N TRP A 83 -1.51 -16.01 -5.64
CA TRP A 83 -2.81 -15.78 -5.03
C TRP A 83 -3.02 -14.32 -4.59
N LEU A 84 -2.00 -13.69 -4.02
CA LEU A 84 -2.04 -12.26 -3.67
C LEU A 84 -2.23 -11.37 -4.91
N HIS A 85 -1.66 -11.78 -6.06
CA HIS A 85 -1.86 -11.09 -7.33
C HIS A 85 -3.33 -11.17 -7.79
N GLU A 86 -3.95 -12.34 -7.73
CA GLU A 86 -5.38 -12.52 -8.02
C GLU A 86 -6.25 -11.65 -7.09
N LEU A 87 -5.97 -11.70 -5.78
CA LEU A 87 -6.70 -10.93 -4.76
C LEU A 87 -6.44 -9.42 -4.82
N ALA A 88 -5.39 -8.96 -5.49
CA ALA A 88 -5.12 -7.53 -5.66
C ALA A 88 -6.28 -6.82 -6.39
N SER A 89 -7.02 -7.56 -7.22
CA SER A 89 -8.19 -7.10 -7.97
C SER A 89 -9.52 -7.60 -7.39
N ASP A 90 -9.54 -8.17 -6.18
CA ASP A 90 -10.77 -8.61 -5.52
C ASP A 90 -11.77 -7.44 -5.40
N PRO A 91 -13.08 -7.64 -5.65
CA PRO A 91 -14.07 -6.55 -5.57
C PRO A 91 -14.18 -5.94 -4.17
N ARG A 92 -13.89 -6.71 -3.11
CA ARG A 92 -13.96 -6.28 -1.72
C ARG A 92 -12.72 -5.48 -1.35
N TRP A 93 -12.90 -4.19 -1.09
CA TRP A 93 -11.78 -3.29 -0.81
C TRP A 93 -10.93 -3.72 0.40
N ARG A 94 -11.54 -4.37 1.40
CA ARG A 94 -10.79 -4.88 2.57
C ARG A 94 -9.86 -6.02 2.20
N VAL A 95 -10.24 -6.91 1.28
CA VAL A 95 -9.35 -7.98 0.81
C VAL A 95 -8.13 -7.37 0.11
N ARG A 96 -8.33 -6.31 -0.68
CA ARG A 96 -7.22 -5.54 -1.27
C ARG A 96 -6.33 -4.88 -0.21
N GLU A 97 -6.87 -4.41 0.92
CA GLU A 97 -6.05 -3.98 2.05
C GLU A 97 -5.24 -5.14 2.65
N GLY A 98 -5.83 -6.33 2.75
CA GLY A 98 -5.12 -7.54 3.16
C GLY A 98 -3.91 -7.85 2.28
N VAL A 99 -4.04 -7.70 0.96
CA VAL A 99 -2.91 -7.85 0.03
C VAL A 99 -1.80 -6.84 0.34
N ALA A 100 -2.14 -5.58 0.60
CA ALA A 100 -1.16 -4.56 0.97
C ALA A 100 -0.46 -4.91 2.29
N MET A 101 -1.19 -5.39 3.30
CA MET A 101 -0.61 -5.83 4.59
C MET A 101 0.33 -7.02 4.41
N ALA A 102 -0.01 -7.98 3.55
CA ALA A 102 0.84 -9.12 3.24
C ALA A 102 2.15 -8.68 2.55
N LEU A 103 2.07 -7.78 1.58
CA LEU A 103 3.23 -7.19 0.90
C LEU A 103 4.10 -6.39 1.88
N GLN A 104 3.49 -5.63 2.80
CA GLN A 104 4.22 -4.90 3.84
C GLN A 104 4.98 -5.86 4.77
N ARG A 105 4.37 -7.00 5.13
CA ARG A 105 5.06 -8.04 5.91
C ARG A 105 6.23 -8.63 5.13
N LEU A 106 6.05 -8.94 3.84
CA LEU A 106 7.17 -9.38 2.99
C LEU A 106 8.29 -8.32 2.98
N GLY A 107 7.97 -7.05 2.80
CA GLY A 107 8.96 -5.96 2.80
C GLY A 107 9.68 -5.75 4.13
N SER A 108 9.04 -6.08 5.26
CA SER A 108 9.70 -6.01 6.57
C SER A 108 10.77 -7.08 6.78
N GLU A 109 10.72 -8.17 6.02
CA GLU A 109 11.59 -9.34 6.15
C GLU A 109 12.57 -9.45 4.97
N ASP A 110 12.11 -9.17 3.74
CA ASP A 110 12.88 -9.17 2.49
C ASP A 110 12.46 -8.00 1.58
N MET A 111 12.98 -6.81 1.89
CA MET A 111 12.74 -5.60 1.07
C MET A 111 13.29 -5.72 -0.36
N PRO A 112 14.50 -6.26 -0.62
CA PRO A 112 14.98 -6.51 -1.97
C PRO A 112 14.05 -7.40 -2.80
N GLY A 113 13.55 -8.51 -2.23
CA GLY A 113 12.59 -9.40 -2.87
C GLY A 113 11.27 -8.70 -3.18
N LEU A 114 10.71 -7.96 -2.21
CA LEU A 114 9.52 -7.14 -2.44
C LEU A 114 9.72 -6.15 -3.59
N LEU A 115 10.82 -5.40 -3.59
CA LEU A 115 11.09 -4.42 -4.65
C LEU A 115 11.25 -5.09 -6.02
N SER A 116 11.80 -6.31 -6.09
CA SER A 116 11.89 -7.09 -7.32
C SER A 116 10.49 -7.45 -7.86
N LEU A 117 9.62 -7.98 -6.99
CA LEU A 117 8.23 -8.30 -7.31
C LEU A 117 7.44 -7.07 -7.80
N ILE A 118 7.51 -5.98 -7.02
CA ILE A 118 6.69 -4.79 -7.26
C ILE A 118 7.06 -4.07 -8.55
N LYS A 119 8.30 -4.20 -9.05
CA LYS A 119 8.68 -3.68 -10.37
C LYS A 119 7.84 -4.27 -11.52
N GLY A 120 7.42 -5.53 -11.39
CA GLY A 120 6.48 -6.17 -12.32
C GLY A 120 5.07 -5.59 -12.18
N TRP A 121 4.54 -5.64 -10.95
CA TRP A 121 3.18 -5.21 -10.62
C TRP A 121 2.92 -3.74 -10.96
N ALA A 122 3.95 -2.88 -10.85
CA ALA A 122 3.89 -1.47 -11.21
C ALA A 122 3.54 -1.21 -12.69
N ARG A 123 3.68 -2.22 -13.57
CA ARG A 123 3.42 -2.11 -15.01
C ARG A 123 2.06 -2.68 -15.43
N GLU A 124 1.29 -3.21 -14.48
CA GLU A 124 0.03 -3.90 -14.74
C GLU A 124 -1.18 -2.95 -14.59
N GLY A 125 -2.37 -3.53 -14.42
CA GLY A 125 -3.62 -2.80 -14.29
C GLY A 125 -3.76 -2.02 -12.97
N PRO A 126 -4.74 -1.11 -12.88
CA PRO A 126 -4.84 -0.16 -11.76
C PRO A 126 -4.93 -0.79 -10.37
N TYR A 127 -5.63 -1.92 -10.22
CA TYR A 127 -5.73 -2.62 -8.94
C TYR A 127 -4.41 -3.22 -8.48
N VAL A 128 -3.66 -3.84 -9.39
CA VAL A 128 -2.33 -4.40 -9.11
C VAL A 128 -1.33 -3.27 -8.82
N GLN A 129 -1.39 -2.17 -9.57
CA GLN A 129 -0.62 -0.96 -9.28
C GLN A 129 -0.98 -0.36 -7.91
N ARG A 130 -2.26 -0.39 -7.52
CA ARG A 130 -2.71 0.07 -6.20
C ARG A 130 -2.11 -0.80 -5.09
N ALA A 131 -2.12 -2.13 -5.26
CA ALA A 131 -1.50 -3.06 -4.32
C ALA A 131 0.02 -2.81 -4.21
N ALA A 132 0.69 -2.58 -5.34
CA ALA A 132 2.10 -2.18 -5.38
C ALA A 132 2.35 -0.91 -4.55
N VAL A 133 1.61 0.18 -4.80
CA VAL A 133 1.76 1.44 -4.06
C VAL A 133 1.52 1.24 -2.56
N ALA A 134 0.41 0.60 -2.18
CA ALA A 134 0.05 0.40 -0.78
C ALA A 134 1.01 -0.56 -0.05
N GLY A 135 1.56 -1.55 -0.75
CA GLY A 135 2.51 -2.52 -0.20
C GLY A 135 3.88 -1.92 0.12
N VAL A 136 4.40 -1.02 -0.73
CA VAL A 136 5.73 -0.42 -0.53
C VAL A 136 5.70 0.92 0.23
N CYS A 137 4.56 1.60 0.26
CA CYS A 137 4.42 2.89 0.96
C CYS A 137 3.94 2.69 2.41
N GLU A 138 4.72 1.97 3.20
CA GLU A 138 4.49 1.81 4.65
C GLU A 138 5.68 2.39 5.43
N PRO A 139 5.48 3.39 6.32
CA PRO A 139 6.58 4.01 7.05
C PRO A 139 7.43 3.02 7.84
N ALA A 140 6.84 1.96 8.38
CA ALA A 140 7.55 0.97 9.18
C ALA A 140 8.63 0.18 8.41
N ILE A 141 8.52 0.07 7.07
CA ILE A 141 9.45 -0.69 6.24
C ILE A 141 10.45 0.17 5.45
N LEU A 142 10.16 1.46 5.24
CA LEU A 142 11.05 2.39 4.52
C LEU A 142 12.13 3.00 5.43
N LYS A 143 13.02 2.15 5.95
CA LYS A 143 14.08 2.57 6.88
C LYS A 143 15.37 3.00 6.18
N ARG A 144 15.71 2.36 5.05
CA ARG A 144 16.94 2.65 4.31
C ARG A 144 16.66 3.65 3.19
N ASN A 145 17.56 4.60 3.01
CA ASN A 145 17.42 5.62 1.98
C ASN A 145 17.34 5.00 0.56
N GLU A 146 18.15 3.96 0.29
CA GLU A 146 18.14 3.25 -0.99
C GLU A 146 16.78 2.62 -1.33
N ASP A 147 16.09 2.05 -0.33
CA ASP A 147 14.76 1.47 -0.50
C ASP A 147 13.74 2.54 -0.84
N ALA A 148 13.76 3.65 -0.11
CA ALA A 148 12.89 4.78 -0.38
C ALA A 148 13.14 5.36 -1.79
N VAL A 149 14.39 5.42 -2.24
CA VAL A 149 14.74 5.84 -3.61
C VAL A 149 14.18 4.87 -4.65
N ALA A 150 14.29 3.56 -4.44
CA ALA A 150 13.69 2.58 -5.33
C ALA A 150 12.16 2.71 -5.40
N VAL A 151 11.51 2.98 -4.26
CA VAL A 151 10.07 3.25 -4.21
C VAL A 151 9.70 4.53 -4.97
N LEU A 152 10.49 5.61 -4.87
CA LEU A 152 10.25 6.83 -5.64
C LEU A 152 10.25 6.57 -7.15
N VAL A 153 11.15 5.71 -7.65
CA VAL A 153 11.18 5.30 -9.07
C VAL A 153 9.91 4.52 -9.46
N ILE A 154 9.43 3.63 -8.60
CA ILE A 154 8.18 2.89 -8.81
C ILE A 154 6.99 3.86 -8.87
N LEU A 155 6.87 4.76 -7.89
CA LEU A 155 5.80 5.75 -7.85
C LEU A 155 5.83 6.68 -9.07
N ASP A 156 7.01 7.02 -9.57
CA ASP A 156 7.17 7.79 -10.79
C ASP A 156 6.58 7.09 -12.01
N GLY A 157 6.91 5.81 -12.19
CA GLY A 157 6.39 4.99 -13.29
C GLY A 157 4.86 4.84 -13.24
N ILE A 158 4.31 4.58 -12.06
CA ILE A 158 2.86 4.45 -11.87
C ILE A 158 2.16 5.80 -12.02
N THR A 159 2.76 6.91 -11.57
CA THR A 159 2.17 8.25 -11.79
C THR A 159 2.15 8.61 -13.28
N LYS A 160 3.14 8.13 -14.07
CA LYS A 160 3.14 8.27 -15.52
C LYS A 160 2.00 7.48 -16.19
N SER A 161 1.66 6.28 -15.70
CA SER A 161 0.50 5.53 -16.24
C SER A 161 -0.80 6.30 -16.02
N VAL A 162 -0.98 6.92 -14.84
CA VAL A 162 -2.12 7.80 -14.54
C VAL A 162 -2.19 9.00 -15.49
N ALA A 163 -1.06 9.66 -15.77
CA ALA A 163 -1.00 10.80 -16.67
C ALA A 163 -1.40 10.43 -18.12
N LEU A 164 -1.11 9.20 -18.54
CA LEU A 164 -1.39 8.68 -19.89
C LEU A 164 -2.76 7.99 -20.02
N ALA A 165 -3.48 7.83 -18.90
CA ALA A 165 -4.76 7.13 -18.88
C ALA A 165 -5.83 7.84 -19.74
N SER A 166 -6.56 7.06 -20.53
CA SER A 166 -7.64 7.55 -21.39
C SER A 166 -8.86 8.00 -20.57
N ALA A 167 -9.81 8.67 -21.22
CA ALA A 167 -11.07 9.05 -20.56
C ALA A 167 -11.90 7.82 -20.13
N ALA A 168 -11.76 6.68 -20.81
CA ALA A 168 -12.43 5.43 -20.44
C ALA A 168 -11.78 4.83 -19.19
N ASP A 169 -10.45 4.72 -19.16
CA ASP A 169 -9.71 4.17 -18.02
C ASP A 169 -9.99 4.95 -16.73
N ARG A 170 -10.15 6.28 -16.82
CA ARG A 170 -10.42 7.14 -15.67
C ARG A 170 -11.79 6.94 -15.02
N ARG A 171 -12.70 6.22 -15.69
CA ARG A 171 -14.02 5.86 -15.14
C ARG A 171 -14.00 4.52 -14.41
N ASP A 172 -12.92 3.76 -14.53
CA ASP A 172 -12.74 2.49 -13.86
C ASP A 172 -12.54 2.66 -12.35
N GLU A 173 -13.16 1.79 -11.55
CA GLU A 173 -13.05 1.82 -10.08
C GLU A 173 -11.62 1.55 -9.60
N GLY A 174 -10.88 0.72 -10.33
CA GLY A 174 -9.46 0.46 -10.08
C GLY A 174 -8.61 1.69 -10.28
N PHE A 175 -8.91 2.52 -11.29
CA PHE A 175 -8.25 3.82 -11.47
C PHE A 175 -8.48 4.73 -10.26
N GLU A 176 -9.71 4.82 -9.75
CA GLU A 176 -9.99 5.62 -8.56
C GLU A 176 -9.24 5.09 -7.33
N ALA A 177 -9.19 3.77 -7.15
CA ALA A 177 -8.45 3.13 -6.06
C ALA A 177 -6.94 3.44 -6.15
N LEU A 178 -6.35 3.32 -7.35
CA LEU A 178 -4.96 3.66 -7.60
C LEU A 178 -4.67 5.13 -7.31
N ARG A 179 -5.50 6.03 -7.85
CA ARG A 179 -5.37 7.47 -7.65
C ARG A 179 -5.35 7.82 -6.16
N LYS A 180 -6.24 7.22 -5.36
CA LYS A 180 -6.26 7.40 -3.89
C LYS A 180 -4.99 6.88 -3.22
N ALA A 181 -4.50 5.69 -3.61
CA ALA A 181 -3.27 5.12 -3.07
C ALA A 181 -2.06 6.03 -3.36
N LEU A 182 -1.91 6.50 -4.60
CA LEU A 182 -0.88 7.48 -4.97
C LEU A 182 -1.03 8.81 -4.22
N GLY A 183 -2.27 9.25 -3.98
CA GLY A 183 -2.63 10.43 -3.19
C GLY A 183 -2.20 10.39 -1.72
N TYR A 184 -1.67 9.25 -1.26
CA TYR A 184 -1.10 9.06 0.06
C TYR A 184 0.37 8.58 0.02
N GLY A 185 0.70 7.66 -0.89
CA GLY A 185 1.99 6.95 -0.93
C GLY A 185 3.19 7.86 -1.21
N TRP A 186 3.06 8.86 -2.08
CA TRP A 186 4.15 9.81 -2.36
C TRP A 186 4.66 10.51 -1.11
N SER A 187 3.77 10.89 -0.19
CA SER A 187 4.18 11.56 1.05
C SER A 187 5.01 10.67 1.97
N ILE A 188 4.82 9.35 1.90
CA ILE A 188 5.56 8.38 2.70
C ILE A 188 6.97 8.21 2.14
N ALA A 189 7.09 7.91 0.84
CA ALA A 189 8.38 7.76 0.19
C ALA A 189 9.20 9.08 0.23
N ALA A 190 8.54 10.22 0.02
CA ALA A 190 9.19 11.52 0.06
C ALA A 190 9.66 11.92 1.45
N ALA A 191 8.92 11.59 2.51
CA ALA A 191 9.37 11.82 3.87
C ALA A 191 10.59 10.95 4.23
N ALA A 192 10.68 9.73 3.67
CA ALA A 192 11.81 8.83 3.90
C ALA A 192 13.09 9.22 3.11
N ALA A 193 12.96 9.87 1.95
CA ALA A 193 14.09 10.31 1.13
C ALA A 193 13.87 11.73 0.52
N PRO A 194 13.84 12.80 1.34
CA PRO A 194 13.39 14.13 0.90
C PRO A 194 14.26 14.75 -0.20
N ARG A 195 15.58 14.61 -0.10
CA ARG A 195 16.52 15.12 -1.12
C ARG A 195 16.29 14.46 -2.48
N ASN A 196 16.09 13.13 -2.48
CA ASN A 196 15.87 12.34 -3.69
C ASN A 196 14.46 12.51 -4.26
N ALA A 197 13.47 12.79 -3.41
CA ALA A 197 12.09 13.01 -3.83
C ALA A 197 11.88 14.35 -4.52
N LYS A 198 12.67 15.37 -4.15
CA LYS A 198 12.49 16.75 -4.64
C LYS A 198 12.40 16.86 -6.18
N PRO A 199 13.31 16.27 -7.00
CA PRO A 199 13.20 16.37 -8.46
C PRO A 199 11.91 15.74 -9.03
N TYR A 200 11.45 14.62 -8.45
CA TYR A 200 10.19 13.98 -8.85
C TYR A 200 8.98 14.87 -8.53
N LEU A 201 8.95 15.43 -7.32
CA LEU A 201 7.86 16.32 -6.92
C LEU A 201 7.82 17.59 -7.76
N GLU A 202 8.97 18.21 -8.03
CA GLU A 202 9.06 19.36 -8.93
C GLU A 202 8.52 19.03 -10.33
N LYS A 203 8.86 17.85 -10.86
CA LYS A 203 8.34 17.36 -12.15
C LYS A 203 6.82 17.23 -12.12
N TRP A 204 6.27 16.49 -11.16
CA TRP A 204 4.84 16.17 -11.14
C TRP A 204 3.95 17.34 -10.69
N LEU A 205 4.45 18.26 -9.87
CA LEU A 205 3.74 19.49 -9.50
C LEU A 205 3.49 20.42 -10.71
N ARG A 206 4.26 20.29 -11.79
CA ARG A 206 4.05 21.02 -13.05
C ARG A 206 3.06 20.34 -14.01
N SER A 207 2.58 19.14 -13.67
CA SER A 207 1.64 18.43 -14.54
C SER A 207 0.31 19.19 -14.68
N THR A 208 -0.18 19.30 -15.91
CA THR A 208 -1.52 19.83 -16.22
C THR A 208 -2.61 18.76 -16.13
N ASP A 209 -2.23 17.49 -15.95
CA ASP A 209 -3.19 16.40 -15.76
C ASP A 209 -3.95 16.58 -14.43
N ARG A 210 -5.28 16.57 -14.49
CA ARG A 210 -6.14 16.84 -13.33
C ARG A 210 -5.95 15.84 -12.19
N ASP A 211 -5.66 14.58 -12.52
CA ASP A 211 -5.59 13.48 -11.56
C ASP A 211 -4.20 13.43 -10.94
N VAL A 212 -3.14 13.65 -11.71
CA VAL A 212 -1.78 13.87 -11.19
C VAL A 212 -1.73 15.11 -10.30
N ALA A 213 -2.33 16.23 -10.73
CA ALA A 213 -2.39 17.44 -9.92
C ALA A 213 -3.13 17.20 -8.60
N TRP A 214 -4.21 16.40 -8.60
CA TRP A 214 -4.89 16.00 -7.38
C TRP A 214 -4.00 15.12 -6.49
N ILE A 215 -3.31 14.12 -7.06
CA ILE A 215 -2.37 13.25 -6.33
C ILE A 215 -1.32 14.10 -5.61
N MET A 216 -0.67 15.03 -6.32
CA MET A 216 0.38 15.87 -5.75
C MET A 216 -0.15 16.78 -4.65
N ARG A 217 -1.31 17.43 -4.86
CA ARG A 217 -1.95 18.28 -3.82
C ARG A 217 -2.32 17.49 -2.57
N SER A 218 -2.86 16.28 -2.72
CA SER A 218 -3.26 15.42 -1.60
C SER A 218 -2.07 15.03 -0.72
N ASN A 219 -0.94 14.69 -1.34
CA ASN A 219 0.29 14.37 -0.63
C ASN A 219 0.91 15.59 0.03
N MET A 220 0.92 16.72 -0.67
CA MET A 220 1.55 17.92 -0.15
C MET A 220 0.89 18.44 1.11
N ARG A 221 -0.40 18.15 1.34
CA ARG A 221 -1.12 18.53 2.56
C ARG A 221 -0.74 17.72 3.81
N LYS A 222 -0.01 16.61 3.69
CA LYS A 222 0.33 15.76 4.84
C LYS A 222 1.36 16.46 5.72
N ALA A 223 1.20 16.41 7.05
CA ALA A 223 2.11 17.07 8.00
C ALA A 223 3.57 16.63 7.83
N ARG A 224 3.80 15.35 7.53
CA ARG A 224 5.14 14.80 7.23
C ARG A 224 5.88 15.49 6.06
N MET A 225 5.18 16.30 5.26
CA MET A 225 5.75 17.01 4.12
C MET A 225 6.18 18.44 4.42
N ASP A 226 5.96 18.96 5.63
CA ASP A 226 6.22 20.38 5.97
C ASP A 226 7.60 20.86 5.51
N GLY A 227 8.68 20.19 5.94
CA GLY A 227 10.04 20.59 5.58
C GLY A 227 10.35 20.51 4.07
N LEU A 228 9.81 19.52 3.36
CA LEU A 228 10.02 19.41 1.90
C LEU A 228 9.25 20.48 1.13
N ARG A 229 8.07 20.85 1.64
CA ARG A 229 7.21 21.91 1.07
C ARG A 229 7.92 23.27 1.13
N GLU A 230 8.58 23.58 2.24
CA GLU A 230 9.39 24.79 2.40
C GLU A 230 10.54 24.84 1.38
N GLN A 231 11.24 23.72 1.18
CA GLN A 231 12.34 23.61 0.20
C GLN A 231 11.87 23.76 -1.25
N LEU A 232 10.68 23.26 -1.58
CA LEU A 232 10.09 23.42 -2.91
C LEU A 232 9.70 24.88 -3.18
N VAL A 233 9.11 25.56 -2.20
CA VAL A 233 8.74 26.99 -2.32
C VAL A 233 9.97 27.87 -2.47
N SER A 234 11.05 27.62 -1.70
CA SER A 234 12.29 28.39 -1.83
C SER A 234 12.94 28.22 -3.21
N SER A 235 12.90 27.01 -3.77
CA SER A 235 13.45 26.71 -5.09
C SER A 235 12.69 27.41 -6.22
N LEU A 236 11.37 27.55 -6.09
CA LEU A 236 10.54 28.29 -7.05
C LEU A 236 10.79 29.79 -7.00
N ARG A 237 11.09 30.34 -5.80
CA ARG A 237 11.41 31.77 -5.62
C ARG A 237 12.81 32.15 -6.11
N GLN A 238 13.74 31.18 -6.15
CA GLN A 238 15.13 31.40 -6.56
C GLN A 238 15.37 31.24 -8.07
N ARG A 239 14.40 30.75 -8.85
CA ARG A 239 14.50 30.78 -10.31
C ARG A 239 14.33 32.23 -10.77
N PRO A 240 15.36 32.87 -11.35
CA PRO A 240 15.16 34.17 -12.00
C PRO A 240 14.07 33.99 -13.05
N ALA A 241 13.19 34.98 -13.21
CA ALA A 241 12.38 35.06 -14.41
C ALA A 241 13.35 34.96 -15.60
N GLU A 242 13.32 33.84 -16.33
CA GLU A 242 13.97 33.76 -17.63
C GLU A 242 13.35 34.91 -18.42
N ARG A 243 14.14 35.96 -18.57
CA ARG A 243 13.80 37.10 -19.40
C ARG A 243 13.62 36.50 -20.79
N LEU A 244 12.39 36.48 -21.26
CA LEU A 244 12.10 36.41 -22.68
C LEU A 244 12.84 37.59 -23.32
N SER A 245 14.01 37.30 -23.90
CA SER A 245 14.71 38.15 -24.85
C SER A 245 14.69 37.46 -26.20
#